data_AF-A0A1M4YXE9-F1
#
_entry.id   AF-A0A1M4YXE9-F1
#
_cell.length_a   1.000
_cell.length_b   1.000
_cell.length_c   1.000
_cell.angle_alpha   90.00
_cell.angle_beta   90.00
_cell.angle_gamma   90.00
#
_symmetry.space_group_name_H-M   'P 1'
#
loop_
_entity.id
_entity.type
_entity.pdbx_description
1 polymer ?
#
loop_
_entity_poly.entity_id
_entity_poly.type
_entity_poly.pdbx_seq_one_letter_code
_entity_poly.pdbx_strand_id
1 'polypeptide(L)'
;MMCRIPGILLGVLVVASAMAQKPVQHIIVDQCDSYEFSVVEMPGDRYTWHLYTELDWNTVNFATNDGNVGPTPYFENGMYQGSTVRVNFLDPGRYFLRVMVWDEVACTNNLLVFLIDVEESKPEATIEADDYCYGDPAEIKIILTGRGPWDVTYTYGDGTAQVNLNGLTDPVYFAPLPVLEPGTTDFWIMEVTDQCTVNTYTVPQKIGVVIHPTPVNSKIYIKED
;
A
#
# COMPACT_ATOMS: atom_id res chain seq x y z
N MET A 1 16.04 5.21 -24.42
CA MET A 1 16.93 6.11 -23.65
C MET A 1 16.15 6.57 -22.43
N MET A 2 16.49 5.98 -21.27
CA MET A 2 16.12 6.35 -19.88
C MET A 2 14.77 7.02 -19.62
N CYS A 3 13.85 6.28 -18.99
CA CYS A 3 12.94 6.85 -18.00
C CYS A 3 13.28 6.21 -16.66
N ARG A 4 13.99 6.96 -15.80
CA ARG A 4 14.27 6.57 -14.41
C ARG A 4 13.06 6.99 -13.59
N ILE A 5 12.34 6.04 -13.01
CA ILE A 5 11.38 6.32 -11.96
C ILE A 5 12.18 6.36 -10.64
N PRO A 6 12.13 7.45 -9.87
CA PRO A 6 12.81 7.52 -8.59
C PRO A 6 11.98 6.71 -7.58
N GLY A 7 12.37 5.47 -7.33
CA GLY A 7 11.97 4.78 -6.11
C GLY A 7 12.45 5.63 -4.94
N ILE A 8 11.51 6.13 -4.14
CA ILE A 8 11.80 6.87 -2.91
C ILE A 8 12.49 5.87 -1.98
N LEU A 9 13.82 5.92 -1.94
CA LEU A 9 14.65 5.11 -1.06
C LEU A 9 14.60 5.77 0.33
N LEU A 10 13.64 5.38 1.18
CA LEU A 10 13.67 5.76 2.59
C LEU A 10 14.68 4.86 3.32
N GLY A 11 15.94 5.29 3.36
CA GLY A 11 16.98 4.63 4.14
C GLY A 11 16.84 4.95 5.63
N VAL A 12 16.24 4.05 6.40
CA VAL A 12 16.27 4.13 7.87
C VAL A 12 17.63 3.56 8.34
N LEU A 13 18.69 4.36 8.29
CA LEU A 13 19.97 3.98 8.88
C LEU A 13 19.86 4.03 10.41
N VAL A 14 19.95 2.88 11.06
CA VAL A 14 20.09 2.82 12.51
C VAL A 14 21.45 2.25 12.90
N VAL A 15 22.26 3.09 13.55
CA VAL A 15 23.55 2.68 14.10
C VAL A 15 23.36 2.39 15.59
N ALA A 16 23.85 1.24 16.07
CA ALA A 16 23.81 0.88 17.49
C ALA A 16 25.24 0.75 18.04
N SER A 17 25.66 1.65 18.94
CA SER A 17 26.95 1.56 19.63
C SER A 17 26.88 0.58 20.81
N ALA A 18 27.88 -0.31 20.91
CA ALA A 18 27.89 -1.54 21.68
C ALA A 18 27.99 -1.42 23.24
N MET A 19 27.72 -0.28 23.87
CA MET A 19 27.90 -0.12 25.33
C MET A 19 26.68 0.50 26.05
N ALA A 20 25.54 -0.17 25.98
CA ALA A 20 24.40 -0.07 26.90
C ALA A 20 23.37 -1.14 26.49
N GLN A 21 22.53 -1.65 27.41
CA GLN A 21 21.30 -2.35 27.01
C GLN A 21 20.42 -1.33 26.27
N LYS A 22 20.61 -1.24 24.95
CA LYS A 22 19.83 -0.37 24.07
C LYS A 22 18.40 -0.89 24.14
N PRO A 23 17.39 -0.02 24.35
CA PRO A 23 15.99 -0.44 24.30
C PRO A 23 15.73 -1.10 22.94
N VAL A 24 14.86 -2.13 22.93
CA VAL A 24 14.41 -2.76 21.68
C VAL A 24 13.91 -1.66 20.77
N GLN A 25 14.48 -1.60 19.58
CA GLN A 25 14.11 -0.57 18.65
C GLN A 25 12.80 -0.96 17.98
N HIS A 26 11.79 -0.13 18.17
CA HIS A 26 10.49 -0.25 17.50
C HIS A 26 10.49 0.56 16.22
N ILE A 27 10.18 -0.09 15.11
CA ILE A 27 10.20 0.47 13.76
C ILE A 27 8.84 0.20 13.14
N ILE A 28 8.23 1.24 12.56
CA ILE A 28 6.98 1.15 11.83
C ILE A 28 7.32 1.25 10.35
N VAL A 29 6.80 0.32 9.55
CA VAL A 29 7.12 0.17 8.13
C VAL A 29 5.85 -0.08 7.33
N ASP A 30 5.80 0.38 6.09
CA ASP A 30 4.78 0.07 5.09
C ASP A 30 5.09 -1.26 4.38
N GLN A 31 4.09 -2.15 4.26
CA GLN A 31 4.22 -3.47 3.60
C GLN A 31 4.75 -3.43 2.15
N CYS A 32 4.67 -2.28 1.48
CA CYS A 32 5.02 -2.13 0.07
C CYS A 32 6.46 -1.66 -0.17
N ASP A 33 7.24 -1.48 0.90
CA ASP A 33 8.60 -0.96 0.84
C ASP A 33 9.67 -2.00 1.20
N SER A 34 10.89 -1.66 0.80
CA SER A 34 12.11 -2.33 1.25
C SER A 34 12.75 -1.53 2.38
N TYR A 35 13.21 -2.24 3.42
CA TYR A 35 13.88 -1.63 4.56
C TYR A 35 15.28 -2.20 4.73
N GLU A 36 16.24 -1.32 4.97
CA GLU A 36 17.61 -1.70 5.31
C GLU A 36 17.76 -1.71 6.84
N PHE A 37 18.28 -2.82 7.36
CA PHE A 37 18.62 -2.96 8.77
C PHE A 37 20.12 -3.18 8.89
N SER A 38 20.76 -2.42 9.76
CA SER A 38 22.21 -2.43 9.93
C SER A 38 22.60 -2.49 11.40
N VAL A 39 23.74 -3.12 11.68
CA VAL A 39 24.48 -2.99 12.95
C VAL A 39 25.90 -2.50 12.69
N VAL A 40 26.60 -2.09 13.75
CA VAL A 40 28.00 -1.69 13.63
C VAL A 40 28.83 -2.89 13.24
N GLU A 41 29.58 -2.76 12.15
CA GLU A 41 30.50 -3.79 11.68
C GLU A 41 31.82 -3.75 12.45
N MET A 42 32.28 -4.90 12.94
CA MET A 42 33.62 -5.06 13.51
C MET A 42 34.45 -6.10 12.74
N PRO A 43 35.78 -5.89 12.59
CA PRO A 43 36.64 -6.87 11.94
C PRO A 43 36.65 -8.21 12.68
N GLY A 44 36.43 -9.31 11.95
CA GLY A 44 36.43 -10.66 12.51
C GLY A 44 35.04 -11.24 12.76
N ASP A 45 34.05 -10.38 12.96
CA ASP A 45 32.67 -10.77 13.26
C ASP A 45 32.01 -11.56 12.11
N ARG A 46 31.03 -12.37 12.50
CA ARG A 46 30.09 -13.09 11.64
C ARG A 46 28.68 -12.72 12.06
N TYR A 47 27.76 -12.76 11.11
CA TYR A 47 26.40 -12.25 11.27
C TYR A 47 25.38 -13.25 10.76
N THR A 48 24.29 -13.44 11.51
CA THR A 48 23.09 -14.13 11.03
C THR A 48 21.84 -13.37 11.40
N TRP A 49 20.95 -13.23 10.42
CA TRP A 49 19.70 -12.52 10.57
C TRP A 49 18.52 -13.48 10.54
N HIS A 50 17.61 -13.37 11.49
CA HIS A 50 16.41 -14.20 11.50
C HIS A 50 15.17 -13.36 11.78
N LEU A 51 14.10 -13.67 11.06
CA LEU A 51 12.82 -13.03 11.16
C LEU A 51 11.84 -13.95 11.90
N TYR A 52 11.03 -13.35 12.78
CA TYR A 52 10.04 -14.03 13.59
C TYR A 52 8.70 -13.33 13.46
N THR A 53 7.60 -14.08 13.44
CA THR A 53 6.25 -13.51 13.60
C THR A 53 5.84 -13.43 15.07
N GLU A 54 4.89 -12.55 15.39
CA GLU A 54 4.33 -12.45 16.74
C GLU A 54 3.63 -13.75 17.23
N LEU A 55 3.27 -14.68 16.33
CA LEU A 55 2.55 -15.91 16.68
C LEU A 55 3.28 -16.82 17.69
N ASP A 56 4.59 -16.62 17.88
CA ASP A 56 5.43 -17.42 18.78
C ASP A 56 6.29 -16.58 19.75
N TRP A 57 5.99 -15.29 19.96
CA TRP A 57 6.88 -14.41 20.75
C TRP A 57 7.08 -14.88 22.20
N ASN A 58 6.10 -15.57 22.77
CA ASN A 58 6.14 -16.12 24.14
C ASN A 58 6.68 -17.56 24.21
N THR A 59 6.92 -18.20 23.07
CA THR A 59 7.44 -19.58 22.94
C THR A 59 8.85 -19.62 22.37
N VAL A 60 9.29 -18.55 21.71
CA VAL A 60 10.61 -18.44 21.08
C VAL A 60 11.62 -17.84 22.03
N ASN A 61 12.71 -18.58 22.29
CA ASN A 61 13.91 -18.02 22.87
C ASN A 61 14.80 -17.48 21.75
N PHE A 62 14.82 -16.16 21.59
CA PHE A 62 15.62 -15.48 20.57
C PHE A 62 17.12 -15.79 20.65
N ALA A 63 17.66 -16.26 21.78
CA ALA A 63 19.07 -16.62 21.87
C ALA A 63 19.40 -18.00 21.27
N THR A 64 18.42 -18.90 21.17
CA THR A 64 18.66 -20.31 20.84
C THR A 64 17.86 -20.84 19.66
N ASN A 65 16.73 -20.22 19.34
CA ASN A 65 15.83 -20.68 18.29
C ASN A 65 16.04 -19.86 17.02
N ASP A 66 16.06 -20.52 15.87
CA ASP A 66 16.10 -19.83 14.57
C ASP A 66 14.73 -19.25 14.20
N GLY A 67 14.71 -18.38 13.19
CA GLY A 67 13.50 -17.70 12.72
C GLY A 67 12.43 -18.68 12.27
N ASN A 68 11.17 -18.39 12.61
CA ASN A 68 10.01 -19.16 12.14
C ASN A 68 9.53 -18.68 10.75
N VAL A 69 10.13 -17.61 10.21
CA VAL A 69 9.85 -17.10 8.87
C VAL A 69 10.94 -17.55 7.90
N GLY A 70 10.52 -18.16 6.79
CA GLY A 70 11.42 -18.54 5.70
C GLY A 70 12.13 -17.30 5.13
N PRO A 71 13.46 -17.35 4.94
CA PRO A 71 14.25 -16.16 4.56
C PRO A 71 14.10 -15.74 3.10
N THR A 72 13.85 -16.70 2.21
CA THR A 72 13.90 -16.52 0.76
C THR A 72 12.97 -15.42 0.19
N PRO A 73 11.72 -15.26 0.66
CA PRO A 73 10.86 -14.19 0.14
C PRO A 73 11.22 -12.79 0.66
N TYR A 74 11.76 -12.68 1.87
CA TYR A 74 11.89 -11.39 2.54
C TYR A 74 13.32 -10.82 2.52
N PHE A 75 14.36 -11.66 2.49
CA PHE A 75 15.76 -11.18 2.45
C PHE A 75 16.28 -11.13 1.01
N GLU A 76 16.53 -9.93 0.48
CA GLU A 76 16.92 -9.74 -0.92
C GLU A 76 18.15 -10.56 -1.35
N ASN A 77 19.15 -10.60 -0.48
CA ASN A 77 20.41 -11.32 -0.71
C ASN A 77 20.63 -12.43 0.32
N GLY A 78 19.57 -12.84 1.02
CA GLY A 78 19.64 -13.81 2.12
C GLY A 78 20.13 -13.23 3.44
N MET A 79 20.17 -14.10 4.46
CA MET A 79 20.33 -13.72 5.87
C MET A 79 21.79 -13.61 6.37
N TYR A 80 22.77 -13.90 5.52
CA TYR A 80 24.20 -14.01 5.89
C TYR A 80 25.05 -12.85 5.33
N GLN A 81 24.43 -11.74 4.93
CA GLN A 81 25.06 -10.63 4.19
C GLN A 81 25.95 -9.71 5.04
N GLY A 82 26.37 -10.17 6.23
CA GLY A 82 27.19 -9.38 7.14
C GLY A 82 26.37 -8.45 8.02
N SER A 83 26.92 -7.26 8.27
CA SER A 83 26.39 -6.27 9.22
C SER A 83 25.09 -5.61 8.76
N THR A 84 24.68 -5.80 7.51
CA THR A 84 23.52 -5.15 6.90
C THR A 84 22.67 -6.14 6.09
N VAL A 85 21.35 -6.05 6.23
CA VAL A 85 20.38 -6.81 5.42
C VAL A 85 19.29 -5.89 4.88
N ARG A 86 18.75 -6.30 3.73
CA ARG A 86 17.58 -5.67 3.12
C ARG A 86 16.39 -6.61 3.21
N VAL A 87 15.34 -6.16 3.89
CA VAL A 87 14.09 -6.88 4.12
C VAL A 87 13.00 -6.25 3.26
N ASN A 88 12.33 -7.07 2.46
CA ASN A 88 11.41 -6.65 1.41
C ASN A 88 10.01 -7.18 1.69
N PHE A 89 8.99 -6.35 1.43
CA PHE A 89 7.59 -6.76 1.25
C PHE A 89 7.04 -7.68 2.36
N LEU A 90 7.23 -7.26 3.62
CA LEU A 90 6.64 -7.99 4.74
C LEU A 90 5.12 -7.88 4.65
N ASP A 91 4.41 -8.99 4.87
CA ASP A 91 2.96 -8.97 5.01
C ASP A 91 2.57 -8.18 6.27
N PRO A 92 1.41 -7.49 6.31
CA PRO A 92 0.97 -6.73 7.48
C PRO A 92 0.97 -7.54 8.76
N GLY A 93 1.44 -6.91 9.84
CA GLY A 93 1.56 -7.55 11.14
C GLY A 93 2.86 -7.21 11.85
N ARG A 94 3.08 -7.88 12.97
CA ARG A 94 4.23 -7.65 13.84
C ARG A 94 5.29 -8.72 13.66
N TYR A 95 6.53 -8.25 13.50
CA TYR A 95 7.71 -9.09 13.38
C TYR A 95 8.79 -8.70 14.39
N PHE A 96 9.63 -9.68 14.70
CA PHE A 96 10.91 -9.44 15.34
C PHE A 96 12.02 -9.79 14.36
N LEU A 97 12.97 -8.88 14.17
CA LEU A 97 14.18 -9.15 13.39
C LEU A 97 15.34 -9.27 14.36
N ARG A 98 15.94 -10.45 14.43
CA ARG A 98 17.12 -10.74 15.23
C ARG A 98 18.36 -10.67 14.37
N VAL A 99 19.44 -10.12 14.93
CA VAL A 99 20.80 -10.34 14.45
C VAL A 99 21.65 -10.96 15.55
N MET A 100 22.33 -12.06 15.21
CA MET A 100 23.41 -12.64 16.02
C MET A 100 24.73 -12.18 15.44
N VAL A 101 25.63 -11.72 16.31
CA VAL A 101 26.98 -11.28 15.95
C VAL A 101 27.99 -12.04 16.80
N TRP A 102 28.87 -12.81 16.19
CA TRP A 102 29.87 -13.59 16.93
C TRP A 102 31.25 -13.52 16.27
N ASP A 103 32.29 -13.63 17.09
CA ASP A 103 33.67 -13.80 16.67
C ASP A 103 34.25 -15.05 17.36
N GLU A 104 34.75 -15.99 16.56
CA GLU A 104 35.29 -17.26 17.05
C GLU A 104 36.66 -17.13 17.71
N VAL A 105 37.42 -16.10 17.35
CA VAL A 105 38.77 -15.83 17.88
C VAL A 105 38.67 -15.04 19.18
N ALA A 106 37.80 -14.04 19.23
CA ALA A 106 37.53 -13.23 20.41
C ALA A 106 36.52 -13.88 21.36
N CYS A 107 35.89 -14.99 20.96
CA CYS A 107 34.87 -15.72 21.71
C CYS A 107 33.67 -14.84 22.13
N THR A 108 33.22 -13.96 21.25
CA THR A 108 32.06 -13.10 21.50
C THR A 108 30.80 -13.72 20.91
N ASN A 109 29.65 -13.47 21.54
CA ASN A 109 28.34 -13.82 21.01
C ASN A 109 27.32 -12.80 21.50
N ASN A 110 26.94 -11.90 20.60
CA ASN A 110 26.04 -10.78 20.85
C ASN A 110 24.74 -10.96 20.09
N LEU A 111 23.66 -10.46 20.66
CA LEU A 111 22.31 -10.53 20.11
C LEU A 111 21.67 -9.15 20.16
N LEU A 112 21.03 -8.75 19.07
CA LEU A 112 20.15 -7.58 19.00
C LEU A 112 18.84 -7.97 18.34
N VAL A 113 17.74 -7.38 18.81
CA VAL A 113 16.40 -7.58 18.26
C VAL A 113 15.76 -6.24 17.94
N PHE A 114 15.18 -6.15 16.75
CA PHE A 114 14.28 -5.08 16.32
C PHE A 114 12.84 -5.56 16.42
N LEU A 115 11.95 -4.68 16.85
CA LEU A 115 10.51 -4.85 16.77
C LEU A 115 10.01 -4.08 15.55
N ILE A 116 9.33 -4.77 14.64
CA ILE A 116 8.85 -4.20 13.38
C ILE A 116 7.32 -4.35 13.35
N ASP A 117 6.61 -3.23 13.25
CA ASP A 117 5.19 -3.22 12.95
C ASP A 117 4.99 -2.83 11.48
N VAL A 118 4.40 -3.73 10.71
CA VAL A 118 4.14 -3.57 9.28
C VAL A 118 2.71 -3.11 9.08
N GLU A 119 2.55 -1.88 8.61
CA GLU A 119 1.27 -1.28 8.29
C GLU A 119 0.73 -1.78 6.95
N GLU A 120 -0.57 -2.03 6.91
CA GLU A 120 -1.27 -2.40 5.70
C GLU A 120 -1.43 -1.18 4.78
N SER A 121 -1.03 -1.33 3.52
CA SER A 121 -1.27 -0.34 2.46
C SER A 121 -2.44 -0.80 1.61
N LYS A 122 -3.40 0.08 1.36
CA LYS A 122 -4.51 -0.17 0.44
C LYS A 122 -4.72 1.07 -0.43
N PRO A 123 -4.73 0.94 -1.76
CA PRO A 123 -5.12 2.05 -2.60
C PRO A 123 -6.61 2.33 -2.42
N GLU A 124 -6.97 3.59 -2.29
CA GLU A 124 -8.37 4.00 -2.16
C GLU A 124 -8.78 4.83 -3.38
N ALA A 125 -10.08 4.81 -3.65
CA ALA A 125 -10.69 5.75 -4.58
C ALA A 125 -11.72 6.62 -3.85
N THR A 126 -11.83 7.86 -4.30
CA THR A 126 -12.92 8.77 -3.95
C THR A 126 -13.59 9.22 -5.23
N ILE A 127 -14.91 9.10 -5.29
CA ILE A 127 -15.71 9.47 -6.46
C ILE A 127 -16.53 10.73 -6.16
N GLU A 128 -16.51 11.66 -7.09
CA GLU A 128 -17.28 12.89 -7.07
C GLU A 128 -18.09 12.98 -8.38
N ALA A 129 -19.35 13.40 -8.27
CA ALA A 129 -20.26 13.56 -9.40
C ALA A 129 -20.98 14.91 -9.30
N ASP A 130 -21.14 15.56 -10.44
CA ASP A 130 -21.98 16.75 -10.62
C ASP A 130 -23.35 16.36 -11.17
N ASP A 131 -24.27 17.34 -11.20
CA ASP A 131 -25.54 17.22 -11.90
C ASP A 131 -25.39 17.69 -13.36
N TYR A 132 -25.95 16.94 -14.30
CA TYR A 132 -25.86 17.23 -15.73
C TYR A 132 -27.25 17.43 -16.33
N CYS A 133 -27.32 18.08 -17.50
CA CYS A 133 -28.55 18.10 -18.29
C CYS A 133 -28.52 17.01 -19.36
N TYR A 134 -29.70 16.54 -19.76
CA TYR A 134 -29.82 15.57 -20.84
C TYR A 134 -29.18 16.09 -22.13
N GLY A 135 -28.23 15.31 -22.67
CA GLY A 135 -27.49 15.62 -23.88
C GLY A 135 -26.13 16.30 -23.65
N ASP A 136 -25.85 16.77 -22.43
CA ASP A 136 -24.53 17.29 -22.08
C ASP A 136 -23.54 16.14 -21.82
N PRO A 137 -22.24 16.32 -22.13
CA PRO A 137 -21.21 15.37 -21.72
C PRO A 137 -21.16 15.27 -20.19
N ALA A 138 -21.34 14.07 -19.67
CA ALA A 138 -21.25 13.77 -18.25
C ALA A 138 -19.94 13.03 -17.93
N GLU A 139 -19.30 13.38 -16.81
CA GLU A 139 -18.09 12.72 -16.33
C GLU A 139 -18.13 12.48 -14.81
N ILE A 140 -17.32 11.53 -14.35
CA ILE A 140 -17.14 11.23 -12.93
C ILE A 140 -15.69 11.48 -12.58
N LYS A 141 -15.46 12.31 -11.57
CA LYS A 141 -14.13 12.56 -11.06
C LYS A 141 -13.77 11.46 -10.07
N ILE A 142 -12.72 10.74 -10.39
CA ILE A 142 -12.12 9.68 -9.57
C ILE A 142 -10.80 10.22 -9.03
N ILE A 143 -10.64 10.19 -7.70
CA ILE A 143 -9.42 10.59 -6.99
C ILE A 143 -8.84 9.34 -6.33
N LEU A 144 -7.60 9.01 -6.66
CA LEU A 144 -6.90 7.80 -6.25
C LEU A 144 -5.82 8.11 -5.22
N THR A 145 -5.66 7.21 -4.25
CA THR A 145 -4.56 7.20 -3.29
C THR A 145 -3.77 5.90 -3.40
N GLY A 146 -2.61 5.82 -2.77
CA GLY A 146 -1.68 4.67 -2.90
C GLY A 146 -0.58 4.91 -3.93
N ARG A 147 0.00 3.83 -4.44
CA ARG A 147 1.25 3.86 -5.22
C ARG A 147 1.00 3.65 -6.72
N GLY A 148 0.90 4.75 -7.45
CA GLY A 148 0.68 4.73 -8.88
C GLY A 148 1.80 4.05 -9.69
N PRO A 149 1.51 3.59 -10.92
CA PRO A 149 0.25 3.72 -11.60
C PRO A 149 -0.84 2.79 -11.05
N TRP A 150 -2.09 3.16 -11.29
CA TRP A 150 -3.27 2.45 -10.81
C TRP A 150 -4.06 1.80 -11.94
N ASP A 151 -4.62 0.64 -11.65
CA ASP A 151 -5.68 0.02 -12.45
C ASP A 151 -7.00 0.14 -11.67
N VAL A 152 -8.07 0.57 -12.33
CA VAL A 152 -9.37 0.82 -11.70
C VAL A 152 -10.45 0.10 -12.47
N THR A 153 -11.26 -0.66 -11.74
CA THR A 153 -12.44 -1.32 -12.28
C THR A 153 -13.69 -0.64 -11.74
N TYR A 154 -14.53 -0.11 -12.64
CA TYR A 154 -15.78 0.52 -12.27
C TYR A 154 -16.94 0.08 -13.17
N THR A 155 -18.16 0.39 -12.75
CA THR A 155 -19.38 0.19 -13.54
C THR A 155 -20.41 1.26 -13.20
N TYR A 156 -21.50 1.29 -13.95
CA TYR A 156 -22.58 2.25 -13.82
C TYR A 156 -23.92 1.66 -14.24
N GLY A 157 -25.01 2.34 -13.90
CA GLY A 157 -26.38 1.95 -14.23
C GLY A 157 -26.79 0.63 -13.60
N ASP A 158 -27.10 -0.35 -14.43
CA ASP A 158 -27.53 -1.69 -14.00
C ASP A 158 -26.37 -2.64 -13.68
N GLY A 159 -25.12 -2.18 -13.84
CA GLY A 159 -23.92 -2.99 -13.56
C GLY A 159 -23.57 -3.99 -14.66
N THR A 160 -24.23 -3.95 -15.82
CA THR A 160 -23.99 -4.91 -16.91
C THR A 160 -22.70 -4.63 -17.69
N ALA A 161 -22.24 -3.37 -17.69
CA ALA A 161 -21.02 -2.94 -18.37
C ALA A 161 -19.91 -2.63 -17.34
N GLN A 162 -18.88 -3.48 -17.30
CA GLN A 162 -17.66 -3.22 -16.52
C GLN A 162 -16.62 -2.52 -17.39
N VAL A 163 -16.02 -1.46 -16.85
CA VAL A 163 -14.93 -0.71 -17.48
C VAL A 163 -13.66 -0.88 -16.66
N ASN A 164 -12.56 -1.21 -17.34
CA ASN A 164 -11.24 -1.35 -16.72
C ASN A 164 -10.31 -0.24 -17.25
N LEU A 165 -9.89 0.64 -16.36
CA LEU A 165 -8.83 1.62 -16.60
C LEU A 165 -7.52 0.96 -16.18
N ASN A 166 -6.48 1.06 -17.02
CA ASN A 166 -5.19 0.44 -16.72
C ASN A 166 -4.06 1.47 -16.84
N GLY A 167 -3.12 1.43 -15.91
CA GLY A 167 -1.89 2.23 -15.95
C GLY A 167 -2.12 3.73 -15.75
N LEU A 168 -3.13 4.13 -14.98
CA LEU A 168 -3.37 5.54 -14.66
C LEU A 168 -2.17 6.09 -13.89
N THR A 169 -1.55 7.16 -14.39
CA THR A 169 -0.38 7.78 -13.75
C THR A 169 -0.72 9.07 -12.99
N ASP A 170 -1.86 9.69 -13.31
CA ASP A 170 -2.42 10.81 -12.57
C ASP A 170 -3.38 10.27 -11.49
N PRO A 171 -3.25 10.70 -10.22
CA PRO A 171 -4.19 10.32 -9.18
C PRO A 171 -5.61 10.87 -9.42
N VAL A 172 -5.81 11.84 -10.32
CA VAL A 172 -7.14 12.33 -10.67
C VAL A 172 -7.49 11.93 -12.10
N TYR A 173 -8.63 11.27 -12.28
CA TYR A 173 -9.14 10.84 -13.57
C TYR A 173 -10.61 11.26 -13.74
N PHE A 174 -10.95 11.83 -14.90
CA PHE A 174 -12.31 12.16 -15.28
C PHE A 174 -12.84 11.06 -16.20
N ALA A 175 -13.71 10.20 -15.66
CA ALA A 175 -14.30 9.08 -16.38
C ALA A 175 -15.53 9.56 -17.19
N PRO A 176 -15.47 9.59 -18.53
CA PRO A 176 -16.63 9.97 -19.33
C PRO A 176 -17.73 8.90 -19.23
N LEU A 177 -18.97 9.36 -19.11
CA LEU A 177 -20.15 8.50 -19.14
C LEU A 177 -20.79 8.53 -20.54
N PRO A 178 -21.48 7.44 -20.95
CA PRO A 178 -22.31 7.49 -22.14
C PRO A 178 -23.48 8.46 -21.95
N VAL A 179 -24.22 8.77 -23.02
CA VAL A 179 -25.46 9.54 -22.90
C VAL A 179 -26.44 8.77 -22.03
N LEU A 180 -26.83 9.38 -20.91
CA LEU A 180 -27.76 8.83 -19.93
C LEU A 180 -29.14 9.49 -20.06
N GLU A 181 -30.19 8.70 -19.82
CA GLU A 181 -31.57 9.21 -19.78
C GLU A 181 -31.82 10.07 -18.52
N PRO A 182 -32.80 10.99 -18.54
CA PRO A 182 -33.14 11.79 -17.37
C PRO A 182 -33.50 10.94 -16.15
N GLY A 183 -32.92 11.26 -15.00
CA GLY A 183 -33.06 10.49 -13.77
C GLY A 183 -31.75 10.35 -13.02
N THR A 184 -31.71 9.44 -12.05
CA THR A 184 -30.49 9.11 -11.29
C THR A 184 -29.93 7.79 -11.78
N THR A 185 -28.68 7.80 -12.25
CA THR A 185 -27.94 6.60 -12.62
C THR A 185 -26.83 6.39 -11.61
N ASP A 186 -26.71 5.18 -11.08
CA ASP A 186 -25.67 4.88 -10.12
C ASP A 186 -24.32 4.62 -10.79
N PHE A 187 -23.24 5.02 -10.13
CA PHE A 187 -21.85 4.73 -10.50
C PHE A 187 -21.13 4.12 -9.30
N TRP A 188 -20.32 3.09 -9.50
CA TRP A 188 -19.49 2.56 -8.41
C TRP A 188 -18.17 1.94 -8.88
N ILE A 189 -17.19 2.04 -7.99
CA ILE A 189 -15.89 1.37 -8.13
C ILE A 189 -15.97 0.01 -7.45
N MET A 190 -15.46 -1.00 -8.15
CA MET A 190 -15.42 -2.39 -7.66
C MET A 190 -14.03 -2.75 -7.14
N GLU A 191 -12.97 -2.26 -7.80
CA GLU A 191 -11.61 -2.59 -7.45
C GLU A 191 -10.65 -1.47 -7.86
N VAL A 192 -9.65 -1.22 -7.02
CA VAL A 192 -8.48 -0.40 -7.32
C VAL A 192 -7.25 -1.23 -7.04
N THR A 193 -6.36 -1.33 -8.02
CA THR A 193 -5.07 -2.00 -7.92
C THR A 193 -3.98 -0.96 -8.09
N ASP A 194 -2.98 -0.98 -7.23
CA ASP A 194 -1.77 -0.16 -7.36
C ASP A 194 -0.55 -1.05 -7.60
N GLN A 195 0.66 -0.49 -7.54
CA GLN A 195 1.88 -1.28 -7.77
C GLN A 195 2.16 -2.38 -6.73
N CYS A 196 1.42 -2.41 -5.63
CA CYS A 196 1.69 -3.29 -4.50
C CYS A 196 0.50 -4.14 -4.09
N THR A 197 -0.68 -3.54 -4.02
CA THR A 197 -1.87 -4.11 -3.38
C THR A 197 -3.11 -3.92 -4.22
N VAL A 198 -4.09 -4.77 -3.94
CA VAL A 198 -5.42 -4.72 -4.53
C VAL A 198 -6.41 -4.38 -3.43
N ASN A 199 -7.27 -3.40 -3.68
CA ASN A 199 -8.41 -3.09 -2.84
C ASN A 199 -9.71 -3.38 -3.58
N THR A 200 -10.33 -4.51 -3.25
CA THR A 200 -11.64 -4.92 -3.78
C THR A 200 -12.76 -4.50 -2.82
N TYR A 201 -13.68 -3.66 -3.28
CA TYR A 201 -14.78 -3.14 -2.47
C TYR A 201 -15.92 -4.17 -2.37
N THR A 202 -16.04 -4.84 -1.22
CA THR A 202 -17.14 -5.79 -0.94
C THR A 202 -18.49 -5.10 -0.84
N VAL A 203 -18.50 -3.85 -0.36
CA VAL A 203 -19.61 -2.91 -0.49
C VAL A 203 -19.13 -1.83 -1.47
N PRO A 204 -19.64 -1.79 -2.70
CA PRO A 204 -19.15 -0.85 -3.70
C PRO A 204 -19.32 0.59 -3.25
N GLN A 205 -18.28 1.41 -3.46
CA GLN A 205 -18.39 2.84 -3.26
C GLN A 205 -19.27 3.42 -4.36
N LYS A 206 -20.47 3.86 -3.98
CA LYS A 206 -21.55 4.18 -4.91
C LYS A 206 -21.97 5.64 -4.82
N ILE A 207 -22.15 6.28 -5.97
CA ILE A 207 -22.66 7.64 -6.10
C ILE A 207 -23.78 7.69 -7.15
N GLY A 208 -24.78 8.53 -6.92
CA GLY A 208 -25.86 8.78 -7.88
C GLY A 208 -25.51 9.95 -8.78
N VAL A 209 -25.54 9.74 -10.10
CA VAL A 209 -25.35 10.76 -11.13
C VAL A 209 -26.72 11.24 -11.58
N VAL A 210 -27.01 12.53 -11.40
CA VAL A 210 -28.33 13.09 -11.73
C VAL A 210 -28.30 13.74 -13.11
N ILE A 211 -29.22 13.31 -13.97
CA ILE A 211 -29.45 13.90 -15.29
C ILE A 211 -30.81 14.60 -15.28
N HIS A 212 -30.80 15.92 -15.42
CA HIS A 212 -32.01 16.71 -15.54
C HIS A 212 -32.60 16.64 -16.95
N PRO A 213 -33.92 16.48 -17.10
CA PRO A 213 -34.56 16.52 -18.40
C PRO A 213 -34.45 17.90 -19.03
N THR A 214 -34.56 17.97 -20.36
CA THR A 214 -34.65 19.27 -21.04
C THR A 214 -35.93 20.00 -20.62
N PRO A 215 -35.87 21.34 -20.43
CA PRO A 215 -37.05 22.11 -20.07
C PRO A 215 -38.15 21.93 -21.11
N VAL A 216 -39.33 21.48 -20.67
CA VAL A 216 -40.53 21.50 -21.50
C VAL A 216 -41.20 22.87 -21.37
N ASN A 217 -41.66 23.44 -22.49
CA ASN A 217 -42.40 24.71 -22.48
C ASN A 217 -43.59 24.63 -21.52
N SER A 218 -43.53 25.37 -20.41
CA SER A 218 -44.69 25.55 -19.53
C SER A 218 -45.68 26.52 -20.17
N LYS A 219 -46.98 26.22 -20.10
CA LYS A 219 -48.02 27.17 -20.49
C LYS A 219 -47.93 28.40 -19.58
N ILE A 220 -47.74 29.58 -20.18
CA ILE A 220 -47.85 30.85 -19.47
C ILE A 220 -49.34 31.06 -19.18
N TYR A 221 -49.73 31.02 -17.91
CA TYR A 221 -51.07 31.41 -17.50
C TYR A 221 -51.13 32.94 -17.48
N ILE A 222 -51.91 33.51 -18.39
CA ILE A 222 -52.28 34.92 -18.28
C ILE A 222 -53.35 34.98 -17.19
N LYS A 223 -53.12 35.80 -16.16
CA LYS A 223 -54.14 36.09 -15.15
C LYS A 223 -55.25 36.87 -15.86
N GLU A 224 -56.44 36.29 -15.97
CA GLU A 224 -57.62 37.07 -16.34
C GLU A 224 -57.96 37.99 -15.15
N ASP A 225 -58.16 39.27 -15.46
CA ASP A 225 -58.14 40.42 -14.52
C ASP A 225 -59.12 40.30 -13.32
#